data_AF-A0A932N7F1-F1
#
_entry.id   AF-A0A932N7F1-F1
#
_cell.length_a   1.000
_cell.length_b   1.000
_cell.length_c   1.000
_cell.angle_alpha   90.00
_cell.angle_beta   90.00
_cell.angle_gamma   90.00
#
_symmetry.space_group_name_H-M   'P 1'
#
loop_
_entity.id
_entity.type
_entity.pdbx_description
1 polymer ?
#
loop_
_entity_poly.entity_id
_entity_poly.type
_entity_poly.pdbx_seq_one_letter_code
_entity_poly.pdbx_strand_id
1 'polypeptide(L)'
;MIKLIKLSKVHLAGEIQTTALNQVDVEIAAGEYVAITGPSGCGKSTLLSLLGLLDVPSSGEFWFEGQNIAKWSEAKLNQLRCGRIGFIFQSFNLIEELTVFENVALALEYLPFSRTIRHAKVEAMLAKLGLSHRAGHHPSQLSGGQQQRVAIARALVAEPALLLADEPTGNLDSAHGDEVMRLLRDINRAGTTVVMVTHSRAHAAQASRTLHLLDGHIVVDALQEA
;
A
#
# COMPACT_ATOMS: atom_id res chain seq x y z
N MET A 1 6.87 -9.25 10.28
CA MET A 1 5.76 -8.28 10.17
C MET A 1 4.52 -9.00 9.65
N ILE A 2 4.58 -9.53 8.43
CA ILE A 2 3.51 -10.35 7.84
C ILE A 2 4.01 -11.79 7.74
N LYS A 3 3.13 -12.76 7.96
CA LYS A 3 3.38 -14.16 7.62
C LYS A 3 2.10 -14.83 7.13
N LEU A 4 2.14 -15.34 5.91
CA LEU A 4 1.06 -16.10 5.28
C LEU A 4 1.46 -17.58 5.28
N ILE A 5 0.55 -18.46 5.68
CA ILE A 5 0.78 -19.91 5.72
C ILE A 5 -0.34 -20.59 4.95
N LYS A 6 -0.01 -21.24 3.84
CA LYS A 6 -0.94 -21.92 2.92
C LYS A 6 -2.19 -21.07 2.64
N LEU A 7 -2.00 -19.77 2.43
CA LEU A 7 -3.10 -18.83 2.31
C LEU A 7 -3.72 -18.93 0.92
N SER A 8 -5.05 -19.12 0.87
CA SER A 8 -5.79 -19.13 -0.39
C SER A 8 -6.91 -18.10 -0.40
N LYS A 9 -7.19 -17.57 -1.58
CA LYS A 9 -8.33 -16.70 -1.83
C LYS A 9 -9.09 -17.18 -3.05
N VAL A 10 -10.38 -17.40 -2.84
CA VAL A 10 -11.35 -17.78 -3.85
C VAL A 10 -12.38 -16.67 -3.96
N HIS A 11 -12.65 -16.23 -5.19
CA HIS A 11 -13.77 -15.34 -5.51
C HIS A 11 -14.92 -16.17 -6.10
N LEU A 12 -16.12 -15.87 -5.64
CA LEU A 12 -17.37 -16.47 -6.13
C LEU A 12 -18.13 -15.41 -6.92
N ALA A 13 -18.37 -15.68 -8.20
CA ALA A 13 -19.17 -14.83 -9.07
C ALA A 13 -20.28 -15.69 -9.69
N GLY A 14 -21.47 -15.69 -9.04
CA GLY A 14 -22.54 -16.61 -9.39
C GLY A 14 -22.12 -18.06 -9.14
N GLU A 15 -22.16 -18.88 -10.20
CA GLU A 15 -21.73 -20.29 -10.16
C GLU A 15 -20.22 -20.47 -10.44
N ILE A 16 -19.52 -19.41 -10.86
CA ILE A 16 -18.10 -19.49 -11.21
C ILE A 16 -17.26 -19.26 -9.96
N GLN A 17 -16.44 -20.25 -9.64
CA GLN A 17 -15.42 -20.18 -8.61
C GLN A 17 -14.06 -19.91 -9.24
N THR A 18 -13.43 -18.79 -8.89
CA THR A 18 -12.08 -18.43 -9.36
C THR A 18 -11.11 -18.39 -8.19
N THR A 19 -10.07 -19.23 -8.23
CA THR A 19 -8.99 -19.20 -7.24
C THR A 19 -7.98 -18.14 -7.63
N ALA A 20 -7.98 -17.00 -6.92
CA ALA A 20 -7.05 -15.91 -7.17
C ALA A 20 -5.70 -16.09 -6.48
N LEU A 21 -5.68 -16.77 -5.32
CA LEU A 21 -4.47 -17.16 -4.62
C LEU A 21 -4.60 -18.60 -4.13
N ASN A 22 -3.54 -19.38 -4.26
CA ASN A 22 -3.56 -20.80 -3.98
C ASN A 22 -2.36 -21.21 -3.13
N GLN A 23 -2.62 -21.47 -1.84
CA GLN A 23 -1.63 -21.96 -0.87
C GLN A 23 -0.35 -21.12 -0.86
N VAL A 24 -0.50 -19.80 -0.78
CA VAL A 24 0.61 -18.85 -0.72
C VAL A 24 1.28 -18.94 0.66
N ASP A 25 2.57 -19.23 0.65
CA ASP A 25 3.46 -19.16 1.80
C ASP A 25 4.44 -17.99 1.59
N VAL A 26 4.43 -17.01 2.48
CA VAL A 26 5.38 -15.88 2.45
C VAL A 26 5.53 -15.26 3.83
N GLU A 27 6.75 -14.89 4.18
CA GLU A 27 7.05 -14.13 5.38
C GLU A 27 7.74 -12.82 4.97
N ILE A 28 7.21 -11.69 5.44
CA ILE A 28 7.78 -10.35 5.20
C ILE A 28 8.18 -9.78 6.57
N ALA A 29 9.47 -9.52 6.75
CA ALA A 29 10.00 -8.96 7.98
C ALA A 29 9.70 -7.46 8.09
N ALA A 30 9.78 -6.91 9.31
CA ALA A 30 9.57 -5.48 9.49
C ALA A 30 10.72 -4.70 8.85
N GLY A 31 10.40 -3.62 8.14
CA GLY A 31 11.39 -2.78 7.45
C GLY A 31 11.87 -3.33 6.10
N GLU A 32 11.34 -4.46 5.62
CA GLU A 32 11.67 -4.94 4.26
C GLU A 32 11.04 -4.06 3.18
N TYR A 33 11.75 -3.95 2.05
CA TYR A 33 11.18 -3.45 0.80
C TYR A 33 11.02 -4.62 -0.18
N VAL A 34 9.77 -5.01 -0.41
CA VAL A 34 9.38 -6.12 -1.28
C VAL A 34 8.67 -5.61 -2.53
N ALA A 35 9.09 -6.06 -3.71
CA ALA A 35 8.37 -5.88 -4.96
C ALA A 35 7.64 -7.18 -5.34
N ILE A 36 6.35 -7.09 -5.69
CA ILE A 36 5.54 -8.19 -6.21
C ILE A 36 5.33 -7.96 -7.71
N THR A 37 5.75 -8.92 -8.51
CA THR A 37 5.68 -8.90 -9.97
C THR A 37 4.89 -10.09 -10.49
N GLY A 38 4.41 -10.04 -11.73
CA GLY A 38 3.63 -11.13 -12.33
C GLY A 38 2.74 -10.65 -13.46
N PRO A 39 2.26 -11.54 -14.34
CA PRO A 39 1.36 -11.17 -15.44
C PRO A 39 0.00 -10.65 -14.94
N SER A 40 -0.74 -9.96 -15.79
CA SER A 40 -2.10 -9.52 -15.46
C SER A 40 -2.99 -10.71 -15.10
N GLY A 41 -3.82 -10.57 -14.06
CA GLY A 41 -4.71 -11.64 -13.61
C GLY A 41 -4.10 -12.71 -12.71
N CYS A 42 -2.78 -12.68 -12.41
CA CYS A 42 -2.15 -13.71 -11.57
C CYS A 42 -2.43 -13.62 -10.06
N GLY A 43 -3.24 -12.65 -9.62
CA GLY A 43 -3.60 -12.48 -8.20
C GLY A 43 -2.88 -11.36 -7.45
N LYS A 44 -2.08 -10.49 -8.11
CA LYS A 44 -1.30 -9.42 -7.43
C LYS A 44 -2.18 -8.47 -6.61
N SER A 45 -3.22 -7.93 -7.23
CA SER A 45 -4.15 -7.00 -6.56
C SER A 45 -4.95 -7.69 -5.46
N THR A 46 -5.24 -8.99 -5.61
CA THR A 46 -5.86 -9.80 -4.55
C THR A 46 -4.91 -9.96 -3.37
N LEU A 47 -3.64 -10.30 -3.62
CA LEU A 47 -2.61 -10.39 -2.58
C LEU A 47 -2.43 -9.05 -1.88
N LEU A 48 -2.32 -7.95 -2.64
CA LEU A 48 -2.18 -6.61 -2.08
C LEU A 48 -3.40 -6.19 -1.24
N SER A 49 -4.61 -6.51 -1.70
CA SER A 49 -5.86 -6.27 -0.95
C SER A 49 -5.90 -7.03 0.38
N LEU A 50 -5.46 -8.30 0.37
CA LEU A 50 -5.34 -9.09 1.59
C LEU A 50 -4.29 -8.51 2.53
N LEU A 51 -3.09 -8.20 2.04
CA LEU A 51 -2.05 -7.55 2.85
C LEU A 51 -2.53 -6.21 3.44
N GLY A 52 -3.42 -5.50 2.73
CA GLY A 52 -4.04 -4.25 3.17
C GLY A 52 -5.24 -4.39 4.09
N LEU A 53 -5.63 -5.62 4.43
CA LEU A 53 -6.82 -5.93 5.23
C LEU A 53 -8.11 -5.35 4.60
N LEU A 54 -8.13 -5.23 3.28
CA LEU A 54 -9.30 -4.83 2.49
C LEU A 54 -10.17 -6.04 2.14
N ASP A 55 -9.61 -7.23 2.26
CA ASP A 55 -10.29 -8.50 2.03
C ASP A 55 -9.81 -9.53 3.07
N VAL A 56 -10.51 -10.67 3.16
CA VAL A 56 -10.18 -11.79 4.06
C VAL A 56 -9.85 -13.06 3.27
N PRO A 57 -8.90 -13.88 3.74
CA PRO A 57 -8.57 -15.14 3.07
C PRO A 57 -9.74 -16.13 3.13
N SER A 58 -9.83 -17.01 2.12
CA SER A 58 -10.80 -18.11 2.12
C SER A 58 -10.33 -19.28 2.99
N SER A 59 -9.02 -19.50 3.07
CA SER A 59 -8.40 -20.52 3.92
C SER A 59 -6.92 -20.20 4.19
N GLY A 60 -6.30 -20.96 5.09
CA GLY A 60 -4.93 -20.76 5.55
C GLY A 60 -4.83 -19.81 6.75
N GLU A 61 -3.62 -19.33 7.01
CA GLU A 61 -3.34 -18.43 8.12
C GLU A 61 -2.73 -17.12 7.62
N PHE A 62 -3.07 -16.04 8.31
CA PHE A 62 -2.53 -14.72 8.08
C PHE A 62 -2.14 -14.12 9.42
N TRP A 63 -0.85 -13.98 9.64
CA TRP A 63 -0.26 -13.34 10.80
C TRP A 63 0.18 -11.92 10.45
N PHE A 64 -0.23 -10.96 11.27
CA PHE A 64 0.21 -9.56 11.20
C PHE A 64 0.71 -9.14 12.59
N GLU A 65 1.94 -8.64 12.67
CA GLU A 65 2.62 -8.30 13.94
C GLU A 65 2.53 -9.41 15.01
N GLY A 66 2.63 -10.67 14.59
CA GLY A 66 2.59 -11.83 15.48
C GLY A 66 1.19 -12.28 15.90
N GLN A 67 0.12 -11.69 15.37
CA GLN A 67 -1.26 -12.08 15.66
C GLN A 67 -1.89 -12.73 14.43
N ASN A 68 -2.51 -13.90 14.59
CA ASN A 68 -3.28 -14.53 13.51
C ASN A 68 -4.63 -13.79 13.36
N ILE A 69 -4.76 -13.08 12.24
CA ILE A 69 -5.90 -12.21 11.92
C ILE A 69 -6.85 -12.81 10.88
N ALA A 70 -6.58 -14.02 10.37
CA ALA A 70 -7.34 -14.62 9.28
C ALA A 70 -8.86 -14.77 9.55
N LYS A 71 -9.25 -14.88 10.82
CA LYS A 71 -10.65 -15.04 11.27
C LYS A 71 -11.20 -13.83 12.03
N TRP A 72 -10.51 -12.69 11.97
CA TRP A 72 -10.99 -11.49 12.63
C TRP A 72 -12.23 -10.95 11.94
N SER A 73 -13.10 -10.30 12.72
CA SER A 73 -14.24 -9.58 12.16
C SER A 73 -13.78 -8.33 11.43
N GLU A 74 -14.58 -7.87 10.47
CA GLU A 74 -14.32 -6.64 9.72
C GLU A 74 -14.08 -5.44 10.64
N ALA A 75 -14.83 -5.31 11.74
CA ALA A 75 -14.63 -4.24 12.71
C ALA A 75 -13.22 -4.24 13.34
N LYS A 76 -12.68 -5.42 13.68
CA LYS A 76 -11.32 -5.55 14.22
C LYS A 76 -10.26 -5.27 13.16
N LEU A 77 -10.48 -5.74 11.93
CA LEU A 77 -9.58 -5.48 10.80
C LEU A 77 -9.55 -3.99 10.45
N ASN A 78 -10.70 -3.30 10.47
CA ASN A 78 -10.80 -1.86 10.25
C ASN A 78 -10.01 -1.08 11.31
N GLN A 79 -10.14 -1.46 12.59
CA GLN A 79 -9.36 -0.84 13.67
C GLN A 79 -7.86 -1.06 13.51
N LEU A 80 -7.44 -2.26 13.10
CA LEU A 80 -6.03 -2.57 12.85
C LEU A 80 -5.48 -1.81 11.64
N ARG A 81 -6.28 -1.70 10.57
CA ARG A 81 -5.90 -1.00 9.33
C ARG A 81 -5.70 0.49 9.56
N CYS A 82 -6.59 1.12 10.34
CA CYS A 82 -6.50 2.54 10.67
C CYS A 82 -5.17 2.87 11.35
N GLY A 83 -4.34 3.66 10.66
CA GLY A 83 -3.06 4.15 11.17
C GLY A 83 -1.90 3.16 11.14
N ARG A 84 -2.11 1.87 10.88
CA ARG A 84 -1.00 0.91 10.73
C ARG A 84 -0.65 0.58 9.29
N ILE A 85 -1.61 0.72 8.37
CA ILE A 85 -1.43 0.41 6.95
C ILE A 85 -1.71 1.66 6.12
N GLY A 86 -0.70 2.10 5.37
CA GLY A 86 -0.82 3.12 4.33
C GLY A 86 -1.01 2.47 2.97
N PHE A 87 -1.83 3.07 2.11
CA PHE A 87 -2.09 2.55 0.76
C PHE A 87 -1.92 3.64 -0.29
N ILE A 88 -1.14 3.35 -1.32
CA ILE A 88 -0.95 4.17 -2.52
C ILE A 88 -1.56 3.40 -3.70
N PHE A 89 -2.52 4.02 -4.37
CA PHE A 89 -3.21 3.44 -5.52
C PHE A 89 -2.69 4.02 -6.83
N GLN A 90 -2.73 3.23 -7.90
CA GLN A 90 -2.37 3.67 -9.26
C GLN A 90 -3.16 4.90 -9.71
N SER A 91 -4.47 4.94 -9.43
CA SER A 91 -5.37 6.05 -9.81
C SER A 91 -5.51 7.13 -8.73
N PHE A 92 -4.58 7.19 -7.76
CA PHE A 92 -4.53 8.13 -6.63
C PHE A 92 -5.68 8.00 -5.61
N ASN A 93 -6.91 7.71 -6.07
CA ASN A 93 -8.15 7.60 -5.31
C ASN A 93 -8.35 8.78 -4.35
N LEU A 94 -8.12 10.01 -4.84
CA LEU A 94 -8.41 11.24 -4.07
C LEU A 94 -9.92 11.56 -4.17
N ILE A 95 -10.46 12.18 -3.14
CA ILE A 95 -11.85 12.65 -3.12
C ILE A 95 -11.88 14.06 -3.70
N GLU A 96 -12.55 14.24 -4.84
CA GLU A 96 -12.55 15.49 -5.62
C GLU A 96 -13.19 16.65 -4.85
N GLU A 97 -14.19 16.36 -4.03
CA GLU A 97 -14.92 17.35 -3.24
C GLU A 97 -14.09 17.89 -2.05
N LEU A 98 -13.01 17.20 -1.69
CA LEU A 98 -12.15 17.59 -0.58
C LEU A 98 -10.90 18.31 -1.08
N THR A 99 -10.43 19.26 -0.30
CA THR A 99 -9.12 19.89 -0.52
C THR A 99 -7.97 18.89 -0.32
N VAL A 100 -6.76 19.27 -0.74
CA VAL A 100 -5.53 18.51 -0.46
C VAL A 100 -5.35 18.26 1.03
N PHE A 101 -5.55 19.29 1.84
CA PHE A 101 -5.44 19.19 3.29
C PHE A 101 -6.43 18.18 3.84
N GLU A 102 -7.71 18.26 3.43
CA GLU A 102 -8.77 17.37 3.91
C GLU A 102 -8.53 15.93 3.46
N ASN A 103 -8.12 15.71 2.20
CA ASN A 103 -7.77 14.38 1.70
C ASN A 103 -6.69 13.70 2.55
N VAL A 104 -5.67 14.45 2.98
CA VAL A 104 -4.62 13.91 3.86
C VAL A 104 -5.12 13.75 5.29
N ALA A 105 -5.90 14.70 5.80
CA ALA A 105 -6.44 14.67 7.16
C ALA A 105 -7.37 13.47 7.41
N LEU A 106 -8.07 12.97 6.39
CA LEU A 106 -8.95 11.80 6.50
C LEU A 106 -8.26 10.56 7.11
N ALA A 107 -6.98 10.35 6.82
CA ALA A 107 -6.23 9.23 7.37
C ALA A 107 -6.06 9.30 8.91
N LEU A 108 -6.25 10.49 9.48
CA LEU A 108 -6.16 10.73 10.92
C LEU A 108 -7.53 10.82 11.61
N GLU A 109 -8.64 10.86 10.88
CA GLU A 109 -9.97 11.15 11.43
C GLU A 109 -10.40 10.15 12.51
N TYR A 110 -10.04 8.87 12.30
CA TYR A 110 -10.39 7.76 13.19
C TYR A 110 -9.30 7.45 14.23
N LEU A 111 -8.24 8.26 14.28
CA LEU A 111 -7.15 8.10 15.24
C LEU A 111 -7.38 9.03 16.44
N PRO A 112 -6.86 8.68 17.64
CA PRO A 112 -7.09 9.44 18.88
C PRO A 112 -6.25 10.73 18.95
N PHE A 113 -6.25 11.52 17.88
CA PHE A 113 -5.55 12.80 17.79
C PHE A 113 -6.53 13.98 17.95
N SER A 114 -6.16 14.95 18.78
CA SER A 114 -6.88 16.23 18.86
C SER A 114 -6.81 16.96 17.51
N ARG A 115 -7.78 17.86 17.27
CA ARG A 115 -7.82 18.66 16.03
C ARG A 115 -6.51 19.41 15.77
N THR A 116 -5.90 19.97 16.82
CA THR A 116 -4.62 20.70 16.73
C THR A 116 -3.47 19.79 16.30
N ILE A 117 -3.39 18.59 16.89
CA ILE A 117 -2.35 17.60 16.54
C ILE A 117 -2.55 17.11 15.10
N ARG A 118 -3.80 16.82 14.70
CA ARG A 118 -4.11 16.43 13.33
C ARG A 118 -3.67 17.49 12.33
N HIS A 119 -4.00 18.75 12.60
CA HIS A 119 -3.62 19.87 11.74
C HIS A 119 -2.11 19.97 11.57
N ALA A 120 -1.36 19.98 12.68
CA ALA A 120 0.10 20.07 12.66
C ALA A 120 0.75 18.89 11.91
N LYS A 121 0.23 17.67 12.09
CA LYS A 121 0.72 16.48 11.35
C LYS A 121 0.49 16.61 9.85
N VAL A 122 -0.69 17.06 9.42
CA VAL A 122 -1.01 17.25 8.00
C VAL A 122 -0.12 18.35 7.40
N GLU A 123 0.03 19.49 8.06
CA GLU A 123 0.89 20.58 7.58
C GLU A 123 2.35 20.14 7.44
N ALA A 124 2.89 19.43 8.44
CA ALA A 124 4.24 18.91 8.40
C ALA A 124 4.44 17.91 7.23
N MET A 125 3.46 17.03 7.00
CA MET A 125 3.51 16.08 5.89
C MET A 125 3.43 16.77 4.53
N LEU A 126 2.52 17.74 4.36
CA LEU A 126 2.41 18.51 3.13
C LEU A 126 3.68 19.33 2.88
N ALA A 127 4.29 19.91 3.91
CA ALA A 127 5.55 20.63 3.80
C ALA A 127 6.70 19.70 3.35
N LYS A 128 6.81 18.51 3.96
CA LYS A 128 7.81 17.50 3.60
C LYS A 128 7.73 17.09 2.12
N LEU A 129 6.53 17.11 1.54
CA LEU A 129 6.29 16.75 0.13
C LEU A 129 6.18 17.95 -0.82
N GLY A 130 6.43 19.17 -0.33
CA GLY A 130 6.41 20.39 -1.13
C GLY A 130 5.01 20.85 -1.56
N LEU A 131 3.98 20.45 -0.83
CA LEU A 131 2.56 20.67 -1.14
C LEU A 131 1.88 21.74 -0.27
N SER A 132 2.59 22.43 0.63
CA SER A 132 1.99 23.44 1.52
C SER A 132 1.20 24.51 0.77
N HIS A 133 1.74 25.02 -0.35
CA HIS A 133 1.08 26.03 -1.19
C HIS A 133 -0.18 25.51 -1.92
N ARG A 134 -0.40 24.19 -1.92
CA ARG A 134 -1.57 23.53 -2.53
C ARG A 134 -2.58 23.02 -1.52
N ALA A 135 -2.36 23.20 -0.22
CA ALA A 135 -3.20 22.64 0.84
C ALA A 135 -4.71 22.94 0.66
N GLY A 136 -5.06 24.14 0.20
CA GLY A 136 -6.46 24.54 -0.04
C GLY A 136 -7.00 24.27 -1.45
N HIS A 137 -6.26 23.59 -2.32
CA HIS A 137 -6.73 23.25 -3.67
C HIS A 137 -7.47 21.91 -3.67
N HIS A 138 -8.35 21.71 -4.65
CA HIS A 138 -8.99 20.44 -4.96
C HIS A 138 -8.12 19.58 -5.92
N PRO A 139 -8.27 18.25 -5.93
CA PRO A 139 -7.49 17.35 -6.79
C PRO A 139 -7.53 17.71 -8.27
N SER A 140 -8.70 18.08 -8.80
CA SER A 140 -8.87 18.59 -10.17
C SER A 140 -7.99 19.79 -10.55
N GLN A 141 -7.42 20.52 -9.58
CA GLN A 141 -6.55 21.67 -9.80
C GLN A 141 -5.05 21.31 -9.77
N LEU A 142 -4.70 20.03 -9.65
CA LEU A 142 -3.34 19.52 -9.51
C LEU A 142 -2.88 18.75 -10.75
N SER A 143 -1.58 18.75 -10.99
CA SER A 143 -0.98 17.81 -11.96
C SER A 143 -1.00 16.37 -11.42
N GLY A 144 -0.87 15.37 -12.30
CA GLY A 144 -0.80 13.96 -11.88
C GLY A 144 0.31 13.67 -10.85
N GLY A 145 1.50 14.25 -11.03
CA GLY A 145 2.59 14.13 -10.05
C GLY A 145 2.30 14.82 -8.71
N GLN A 146 1.51 15.90 -8.70
CA GLN A 146 1.03 16.52 -7.46
C GLN A 146 -0.04 15.66 -6.78
N GLN A 147 -1.02 15.14 -7.53
CA GLN A 147 -2.04 14.22 -7.00
C GLN A 147 -1.40 12.97 -6.40
N GLN A 148 -0.38 12.40 -7.06
CA GLN A 148 0.39 11.29 -6.50
C GLN A 148 1.04 11.66 -5.16
N ARG A 149 1.71 12.82 -5.08
CA ARG A 149 2.30 13.28 -3.82
C ARG A 149 1.25 13.48 -2.72
N VAL A 150 0.04 13.91 -3.07
CA VAL A 150 -1.09 13.98 -2.10
C VAL A 150 -1.52 12.57 -1.65
N ALA A 151 -1.60 11.61 -2.56
CA ALA A 151 -1.90 10.21 -2.21
C ALA A 151 -0.82 9.61 -1.30
N ILE A 152 0.46 9.89 -1.57
CA ILE A 152 1.60 9.52 -0.72
C ILE A 152 1.48 10.21 0.65
N ALA A 153 1.18 11.50 0.70
CA ALA A 153 0.98 12.25 1.95
C ALA A 153 -0.09 11.59 2.81
N ARG A 154 -1.25 11.27 2.21
CA ARG A 154 -2.36 10.58 2.89
C ARG A 154 -1.96 9.21 3.41
N ALA A 155 -1.18 8.45 2.65
CA ALA A 155 -0.73 7.13 3.07
C ALA A 155 0.25 7.18 4.26
N LEU A 156 1.04 8.26 4.39
CA LEU A 156 2.14 8.36 5.35
C LEU A 156 1.84 9.20 6.58
N VAL A 157 0.83 10.08 6.56
CA VAL A 157 0.59 11.04 7.65
C VAL A 157 0.33 10.37 9.00
N ALA A 158 -0.19 9.13 8.98
CA ALA A 158 -0.40 8.33 10.18
C ALA A 158 0.82 7.52 10.63
N GLU A 159 1.95 7.63 9.93
CA GLU A 159 3.20 6.89 10.20
C GLU A 159 2.98 5.37 10.23
N PRO A 160 2.49 4.77 9.12
CA PRO A 160 2.12 3.37 9.11
C PRO A 160 3.34 2.45 9.26
N ALA A 161 3.12 1.27 9.84
CA ALA A 161 4.12 0.22 9.93
C ALA A 161 4.33 -0.51 8.59
N LEU A 162 3.28 -0.51 7.75
CA LEU A 162 3.25 -1.12 6.42
C LEU A 162 2.71 -0.12 5.40
N LEU A 163 3.48 0.11 4.32
CA LEU A 163 3.06 0.87 3.16
C LEU A 163 2.86 -0.08 1.98
N LEU A 164 1.65 -0.08 1.43
CA LEU A 164 1.28 -0.84 0.24
C LEU A 164 1.18 0.10 -0.95
N ALA A 165 1.78 -0.26 -2.09
CA ALA A 165 1.76 0.55 -3.28
C ALA A 165 1.35 -0.30 -4.50
N ASP A 166 0.20 0.01 -5.09
CA ASP A 166 -0.28 -0.63 -6.32
C ASP A 166 0.10 0.22 -7.54
N GLU A 167 1.09 -0.23 -8.30
CA GLU A 167 1.63 0.47 -9.47
C GLU A 167 1.77 1.99 -9.28
N PRO A 168 2.55 2.44 -8.26
CA PRO A 168 2.56 3.84 -7.83
C PRO A 168 3.10 4.82 -8.87
N THR A 169 3.67 4.34 -9.96
CA THR A 169 4.20 5.15 -11.08
C THR A 169 3.43 4.97 -12.38
N GLY A 170 2.39 4.12 -12.41
CA GLY A 170 1.72 3.71 -13.66
C GLY A 170 1.06 4.84 -14.46
N ASN A 171 0.69 5.94 -13.80
CA ASN A 171 0.05 7.11 -14.41
C ASN A 171 0.97 8.34 -14.49
N LEU A 172 2.29 8.15 -14.34
CA LEU A 172 3.27 9.25 -14.27
C LEU A 172 4.26 9.18 -15.43
N ASP A 173 4.78 10.34 -15.81
CA ASP A 173 5.97 10.39 -16.65
C ASP A 173 7.20 9.86 -15.88
N SER A 174 8.27 9.55 -16.63
CA SER A 174 9.50 9.00 -16.06
C SER A 174 10.11 9.84 -14.94
N ALA A 175 10.10 11.17 -15.05
CA ALA A 175 10.72 12.06 -14.09
C ALA A 175 9.98 12.05 -12.75
N HIS A 176 8.65 12.13 -12.78
CA HIS A 176 7.81 12.01 -11.60
C HIS A 176 7.82 10.58 -11.04
N GLY A 177 7.88 9.55 -11.90
CA GLY A 177 8.04 8.16 -11.50
C GLY A 177 9.29 7.93 -10.66
N ASP A 178 10.44 8.46 -11.10
CA ASP A 178 11.71 8.36 -10.36
C ASP A 178 11.68 9.09 -9.01
N GLU A 179 10.97 10.22 -8.92
CA GLU A 179 10.76 10.94 -7.67
C GLU A 179 9.95 10.09 -6.67
N VAL A 180 8.85 9.48 -7.11
CA VAL A 180 8.02 8.59 -6.28
C VAL A 180 8.84 7.41 -5.78
N MET A 181 9.60 6.78 -6.66
CA MET A 181 10.45 5.66 -6.29
C MET A 181 11.54 6.05 -5.29
N ARG A 182 12.10 7.27 -5.41
CA ARG A 182 13.04 7.82 -4.41
C ARG A 182 12.35 7.97 -3.05
N LEU A 183 11.14 8.53 -3.02
CA LEU A 183 10.37 8.69 -1.79
C LEU A 183 10.12 7.34 -1.11
N LEU A 184 9.71 6.30 -1.86
CA LEU A 184 9.49 4.96 -1.32
C LEU A 184 10.76 4.37 -0.66
N ARG A 185 11.93 4.56 -1.30
CA ARG A 185 13.22 4.15 -0.70
C ARG A 185 13.53 4.90 0.59
N ASP A 186 13.31 6.21 0.62
CA ASP A 186 13.58 7.03 1.81
C ASP A 186 12.64 6.67 2.98
N ILE A 187 11.38 6.36 2.67
CA ILE A 187 10.39 5.86 3.64
C ILE A 187 10.82 4.50 4.20
N ASN A 188 11.25 3.58 3.33
CA ASN A 188 11.74 2.28 3.77
C ASN A 188 13.00 2.39 4.65
N ARG A 189 13.95 3.25 4.27
CA ARG A 189 15.16 3.55 5.06
C ARG A 189 14.84 4.14 6.44
N ALA A 190 13.71 4.82 6.59
CA ALA A 190 13.23 5.31 7.88
C ALA A 190 12.60 4.20 8.76
N GLY A 191 12.48 2.97 8.25
CA GLY A 191 12.04 1.78 8.99
C GLY A 191 10.66 1.25 8.60
N THR A 192 9.91 1.94 7.72
CA THR A 192 8.60 1.46 7.27
C THR A 192 8.75 0.25 6.35
N THR A 193 7.94 -0.78 6.56
CA THR A 193 7.88 -1.93 5.64
C THR A 193 7.17 -1.49 4.37
N VAL A 194 7.74 -1.74 3.19
CA VAL A 194 7.14 -1.34 1.90
C VAL A 194 6.88 -2.58 1.05
N VAL A 195 5.65 -2.74 0.58
CA VAL A 195 5.27 -3.76 -0.42
C VAL A 195 4.70 -3.06 -1.64
N MET A 196 5.35 -3.23 -2.78
CA MET A 196 4.98 -2.59 -4.03
C MET A 196 4.61 -3.63 -5.08
N VAL A 197 3.46 -3.48 -5.73
CA VAL A 197 3.11 -4.21 -6.96
C VAL A 197 3.55 -3.38 -8.16
N THR A 198 4.25 -4.01 -9.10
CA THR A 198 4.63 -3.34 -10.35
C THR A 198 4.84 -4.33 -11.50
N HIS A 199 4.57 -3.88 -12.73
CA HIS A 199 4.99 -4.55 -13.95
C HIS A 199 6.37 -4.08 -14.46
N SER A 200 6.91 -2.99 -13.90
CA SER A 200 8.21 -2.43 -14.29
C SER A 200 9.36 -3.18 -13.62
N ARG A 201 10.19 -3.85 -14.42
CA ARG A 201 11.41 -4.51 -13.94
C ARG A 201 12.37 -3.53 -13.28
N ALA A 202 12.49 -2.32 -13.83
CA ALA A 202 13.36 -1.28 -13.31
C ALA A 202 12.91 -0.78 -11.92
N HIS A 203 11.60 -0.73 -11.66
CA HIS A 203 11.08 -0.37 -10.33
C HIS A 203 11.20 -1.55 -9.35
N ALA A 204 10.91 -2.77 -9.80
CA ALA A 204 11.07 -3.96 -8.97
C ALA A 204 12.52 -4.15 -8.49
N ALA A 205 13.50 -3.84 -9.35
CA ALA A 205 14.93 -3.91 -9.02
C ALA A 205 15.39 -2.93 -7.92
N GLN A 206 14.55 -1.97 -7.53
CA GLN A 206 14.88 -1.04 -6.44
C GLN A 206 14.45 -1.56 -5.06
N ALA A 207 13.64 -2.62 -5.03
CA ALA A 207 13.28 -3.30 -3.80
C ALA A 207 14.39 -4.29 -3.41
N SER A 208 14.61 -4.48 -2.10
CA SER A 208 15.59 -5.44 -1.58
C SER A 208 15.22 -6.91 -1.86
N ARG A 209 13.95 -7.17 -2.19
CA ARG A 209 13.43 -8.52 -2.43
C ARG A 209 12.32 -8.47 -3.48
N THR A 210 12.30 -9.44 -4.37
CA THR A 210 11.29 -9.57 -5.42
C THR A 210 10.55 -10.90 -5.30
N LEU A 211 9.23 -10.83 -5.25
CA LEU A 211 8.32 -11.97 -5.34
C LEU A 211 7.73 -12.01 -6.76
N HIS A 212 7.74 -13.18 -7.39
CA HIS A 212 7.05 -13.39 -8.66
C HIS A 212 5.81 -14.26 -8.45
N LEU A 213 4.66 -13.71 -8.78
CA LEU A 213 3.36 -14.36 -8.67
C LEU A 213 2.90 -14.85 -10.05
N LEU A 214 2.55 -16.12 -10.14
CA LEU A 214 2.03 -16.77 -11.34
C LEU A 214 0.87 -17.69 -10.95
N ASP A 215 -0.28 -17.52 -11.60
CA ASP A 215 -1.50 -18.33 -11.36
C ASP A 215 -1.87 -18.51 -9.88
N GLY A 216 -1.75 -17.44 -9.09
CA GLY A 216 -2.06 -17.46 -7.66
C GLY A 216 -0.99 -18.09 -6.75
N HIS A 217 0.17 -18.45 -7.31
CA HIS A 217 1.31 -19.02 -6.59
C HIS A 217 2.51 -18.09 -6.61
N ILE A 218 3.26 -18.03 -5.50
CA ILE A 218 4.58 -17.40 -5.50
C ILE A 218 5.58 -18.43 -6.05
N VAL A 219 6.10 -18.16 -7.25
CA VAL A 219 7.01 -19.06 -7.97
C VAL A 219 8.47 -18.62 -7.88
N VAL A 220 8.73 -17.36 -7.54
CA VAL A 220 10.06 -16.83 -7.24
C VAL A 220 10.00 -15.99 -5.99
N ASP A 221 10.99 -16.19 -5.13
CA ASP A 221 11.27 -15.38 -3.97
C ASP A 221 12.78 -15.13 -3.93
N ALA A 222 13.19 -13.95 -4.39
CA ALA A 222 14.60 -13.62 -4.61
C ALA A 222 14.99 -12.34 -3.87
N LEU A 223 16.05 -12.42 -3.07
CA LEU A 223 16.75 -11.23 -2.58
C LEU A 223 17.47 -10.56 -3.75
N GLN A 224 17.41 -9.24 -3.81
CA GLN A 224 18.20 -8.44 -4.75
C GLN A 224 19.52 -8.09 -4.06
N GLU A 225 20.63 -8.27 -4.77
CA GLU A 225 21.93 -7.78 -4.31
C GLU A 225 21.91 -6.25 -4.32
N ALA A 226 22.44 -5.65 -3.24
CA ALA A 226 22.42 -4.22 -2.99
C ALA A 226 23.39 -3.43 -3.87
#